data_AF-A0A2D5VIY5-F1
#
_entry.id   AF-A0A2D5VIY5-F1
#
_cell.length_a   1.000
_cell.length_b   1.000
_cell.length_c   1.000
_cell.angle_alpha   90.00
_cell.angle_beta   90.00
_cell.angle_gamma   90.00
#
_symmetry.space_group_name_H-M   'P 1'
#
loop_
_entity.id
_entity.type
_entity.pdbx_description
1 polymer ?
#
loop_
_entity_poly.entity_id
_entity_poly.type
_entity_poly.pdbx_seq_one_letter_code
_entity_poly.pdbx_strand_id
1 'polypeptide(L)'
;MRATFCSAFCLYYINLGDYIYVANDAGPNYLYQNNGNETFSEIGLYANAAVAETGLPQASMGVDFADYDNDGDPDGFLTHFSGECSTLYRNLGQGLFEDYTKLVGLWQPTYIYR
;
A
#
# COMPACT_ATOMS: atom_id res chain seq x y z
N MET A 1 -0.73 12.83 13.38
CA MET A 1 -1.65 12.34 12.33
C MET A 1 -2.56 11.29 12.94
N ARG A 2 -3.86 11.28 12.63
CA ARG A 2 -4.81 10.26 13.08
C ARG A 2 -5.08 9.32 11.90
N ALA A 3 -4.38 8.19 11.84
CA ALA A 3 -4.77 7.09 10.96
C ALA A 3 -6.11 6.54 11.47
N THR A 4 -7.17 6.68 10.68
CA THR A 4 -8.47 6.14 11.05
C THR A 4 -8.57 4.73 10.48
N PHE A 5 -8.41 3.74 11.36
CA PHE A 5 -8.55 2.33 11.00
C PHE A 5 -10.04 2.00 10.80
N CYS A 6 -10.44 1.67 9.58
CA CYS A 6 -11.75 1.09 9.28
C CYS A 6 -11.53 -0.30 8.71
N SER A 7 -11.66 -1.33 9.54
CA SER A 7 -11.59 -2.73 9.11
C SER A 7 -12.96 -3.21 8.63
N ALA A 8 -13.10 -3.48 7.34
CA ALA A 8 -14.17 -4.30 6.79
C ALA A 8 -13.53 -5.45 5.99
N PHE A 9 -14.03 -6.66 6.19
CA PHE A 9 -13.57 -7.91 5.57
C PHE A 9 -13.25 -7.76 4.06
N CYS A 10 -12.13 -8.35 3.62
CA CYS A 10 -11.62 -8.44 2.22
C CYS A 10 -11.17 -7.15 1.51
N LEU A 11 -11.40 -5.94 2.06
CA LEU A 11 -10.93 -4.69 1.47
C LEU A 11 -10.50 -3.73 2.58
N TYR A 12 -9.20 -3.44 2.67
CA TYR A 12 -8.68 -2.45 3.63
C TYR A 12 -8.56 -1.11 2.93
N TYR A 13 -9.08 -0.04 3.53
CA TYR A 13 -8.78 1.30 3.06
C TYR A 13 -8.28 2.23 4.15
N ILE A 14 -7.30 3.06 3.77
CA ILE A 14 -6.70 4.06 4.66
C ILE A 14 -6.90 5.43 4.03
N ASN A 15 -7.53 6.32 4.80
CA ASN A 15 -7.67 7.71 4.42
C ASN A 15 -6.43 8.49 4.89
N LEU A 16 -5.66 9.00 3.93
CA LEU A 16 -4.47 9.83 4.14
C LEU A 16 -4.79 11.34 4.05
N GLY A 17 -6.06 11.71 4.20
CA GLY A 17 -6.57 13.06 3.88
C GLY A 17 -6.84 13.21 2.38
N ASP A 18 -5.77 13.24 1.59
CA ASP A 18 -5.85 13.45 0.13
C ASP A 18 -5.95 12.16 -0.68
N TYR A 19 -5.70 11.01 -0.04
CA TYR A 19 -5.73 9.71 -0.71
C TYR A 19 -6.54 8.66 0.05
N ILE A 20 -7.08 7.70 -0.70
CA ILE A 20 -7.68 6.48 -0.19
C ILE A 20 -6.97 5.30 -0.85
N TYR A 21 -6.19 4.55 -0.07
CA TYR A 21 -5.62 3.29 -0.55
C TYR A 21 -6.63 2.16 -0.39
N VAL A 22 -6.72 1.20 -1.30
CA VAL A 22 -7.58 0.01 -1.20
C VAL A 22 -6.75 -1.23 -1.48
N ALA A 23 -6.53 -2.06 -0.46
CA ALA A 23 -5.84 -3.33 -0.58
C ALA A 23 -6.79 -4.46 -1.01
N ASN A 24 -6.36 -5.29 -1.96
CA ASN A 24 -7.13 -6.37 -2.56
C ASN A 24 -6.36 -7.69 -2.46
N ASP A 25 -7.06 -8.79 -2.17
CA ASP A 25 -6.48 -10.13 -2.02
C ASP A 25 -6.57 -11.00 -3.29
N ALA A 26 -7.35 -10.58 -4.29
CA ALA A 26 -7.62 -11.31 -5.52
C ALA A 26 -7.28 -10.52 -6.81
N GLY A 27 -6.76 -9.30 -6.69
CA GLY A 27 -6.48 -8.41 -7.80
C GLY A 27 -5.53 -7.26 -7.41
N PRO A 28 -5.29 -6.31 -8.32
CA PRO A 28 -4.46 -5.14 -8.02
C PRO A 28 -5.05 -4.32 -6.87
N ASN A 29 -4.17 -3.68 -6.11
CA ASN A 29 -4.55 -2.64 -5.16
C ASN A 29 -4.93 -1.35 -5.91
N TYR A 30 -5.69 -0.49 -5.27
CA TYR A 30 -6.08 0.80 -5.83
C TYR A 30 -5.60 1.94 -4.94
N LEU A 31 -5.27 3.06 -5.56
CA LEU A 31 -5.01 4.31 -4.85
C LEU A 31 -5.90 5.38 -5.48
N TYR A 32 -6.79 5.94 -4.68
CA TYR A 32 -7.69 6.99 -5.11
C TYR A 32 -7.19 8.33 -4.60
N GLN A 33 -6.94 9.28 -5.49
CA GLN A 33 -6.61 10.66 -5.15
C GLN A 33 -7.89 11.51 -5.09
N ASN A 34 -8.05 12.28 -4.03
CA ASN A 34 -9.11 13.28 -3.89
C ASN A 34 -8.84 14.47 -4.81
N ASN A 35 -9.78 14.78 -5.70
CA ASN A 35 -9.67 15.90 -6.63
C ASN A 35 -10.07 17.25 -5.99
N GLY A 36 -10.49 17.27 -4.72
CA GLY A 36 -10.92 18.47 -4.01
C GLY A 36 -12.32 18.95 -4.36
N ASN A 37 -13.08 18.17 -5.14
CA ASN A 37 -14.42 18.50 -5.64
C ASN A 37 -15.42 17.35 -5.42
N GLU A 38 -15.26 16.61 -4.32
CA GLU A 38 -16.07 15.43 -3.96
C GLU A 38 -15.93 14.25 -4.95
N THR A 39 -14.97 14.30 -5.88
CA THR A 39 -14.63 13.19 -6.77
C THR A 39 -13.24 12.64 -6.49
N PHE A 40 -13.02 11.39 -6.90
CA PHE A 40 -11.75 10.69 -6.76
C PHE A 40 -11.26 10.16 -8.10
N SER A 41 -9.95 10.20 -8.31
CA SER A 41 -9.27 9.61 -9.46
C SER A 41 -8.50 8.36 -9.03
N GLU A 42 -8.70 7.23 -9.70
CA GLU A 42 -7.88 6.03 -9.49
C GLU A 42 -6.52 6.22 -10.17
N ILE A 43 -5.43 6.14 -9.40
CA ILE A 43 -4.06 6.40 -9.83
C ILE A 43 -3.08 5.28 -9.43
N GLY A 44 -3.53 4.18 -8.83
CA GLY A 44 -2.69 3.16 -8.20
C GLY A 44 -1.63 2.57 -9.11
N LEU A 45 -1.95 2.33 -10.38
CA LEU A 45 -0.96 1.83 -11.33
C LEU A 45 0.11 2.89 -11.65
N TYR A 46 -0.31 4.14 -11.86
CA TYR A 46 0.61 5.26 -12.15
C TYR A 46 1.44 5.66 -10.92
N ALA A 47 0.92 5.42 -9.74
CA ALA A 47 1.53 5.66 -8.45
C ALA A 47 2.50 4.56 -7.99
N ASN A 48 2.66 3.47 -8.78
CA ASN A 48 3.38 2.25 -8.38
C ASN A 48 2.87 1.59 -7.09
N ALA A 49 1.57 1.73 -6.82
CA ALA A 49 0.94 1.24 -5.58
C ALA A 49 -0.09 0.13 -5.83
N ALA A 50 -0.29 -0.30 -7.08
CA ALA A 50 -1.31 -1.29 -7.46
C ALA A 50 -0.80 -2.74 -7.54
N VAL A 51 0.45 -2.94 -7.94
CA VAL A 51 1.04 -4.26 -8.22
C VAL A 51 2.47 -4.32 -7.71
N ALA A 52 3.01 -5.54 -7.58
CA ALA A 52 4.43 -5.73 -7.30
C ALA A 52 5.31 -5.16 -8.42
N GLU A 53 6.62 -5.02 -8.15
CA GLU A 53 7.63 -4.71 -9.17
C GLU A 53 7.60 -5.67 -10.38
N THR A 54 7.10 -6.90 -10.19
CA THR A 54 6.91 -7.90 -11.26
C THR A 54 5.73 -7.59 -12.19
N GLY A 55 4.90 -6.59 -11.85
CA GLY A 55 3.65 -6.27 -12.54
C GLY A 55 2.48 -7.18 -12.18
N LEU A 56 2.66 -8.11 -11.25
CA LEU A 56 1.62 -9.04 -10.80
C LEU A 56 0.88 -8.51 -9.56
N PRO A 57 -0.44 -8.75 -9.46
CA PRO A 57 -1.17 -8.55 -8.22
C PRO A 57 -0.55 -9.33 -7.05
N GLN A 58 -0.67 -8.78 -5.84
CA GLN A 58 -0.26 -9.42 -4.59
C GLN A 58 -1.50 -9.63 -3.73
N ALA A 59 -1.59 -10.77 -3.05
CA ALA A 59 -2.72 -11.12 -2.20
C ALA A 59 -2.65 -10.33 -0.89
N SER A 60 -3.05 -9.05 -0.94
CA SER A 60 -2.87 -8.09 0.15
C SER A 60 -3.85 -8.37 1.30
N MET A 61 -3.31 -8.76 2.44
CA MET A 61 -4.06 -9.18 3.64
C MET A 61 -4.11 -8.10 4.73
N GLY A 62 -3.29 -7.06 4.62
CA GLY A 62 -3.24 -5.97 5.58
C GLY A 62 -2.39 -4.83 5.04
N VAL A 63 -2.74 -3.60 5.43
CA VAL A 63 -2.01 -2.39 5.06
C VAL A 63 -2.05 -1.40 6.22
N ASP A 64 -0.94 -0.69 6.44
CA ASP A 64 -0.87 0.47 7.31
C ASP A 64 -0.05 1.60 6.64
N PHE A 65 -0.29 2.84 7.05
CA PHE A 65 0.50 3.99 6.59
C PHE A 65 1.03 4.82 7.76
N ALA A 66 2.32 5.10 7.75
CA ALA A 66 3.00 5.93 8.72
C ALA A 66 4.27 6.53 8.08
N ASP A 67 4.61 7.75 8.46
CA ASP A 67 5.88 8.39 8.11
C ASP A 67 7.02 7.72 8.91
N TYR A 68 7.71 6.73 8.32
CA TYR A 68 8.73 5.95 9.04
C TYR A 68 10.13 6.55 8.90
N ASP A 69 10.38 7.30 7.83
CA ASP A 69 11.67 7.92 7.55
C ASP A 69 11.75 9.40 8.02
N ASN A 70 10.63 9.96 8.50
CA ASN A 70 10.46 11.33 8.96
C ASN A 70 10.64 12.38 7.86
N ASP A 71 10.29 12.05 6.61
CA ASP A 71 10.30 13.01 5.50
C ASP A 71 8.99 13.83 5.39
N GLY A 72 7.99 13.48 6.19
CA GLY A 72 6.71 14.17 6.28
C GLY A 72 5.62 13.60 5.38
N ASP A 73 5.94 12.62 4.54
CA ASP A 73 4.99 11.90 3.70
C ASP A 73 4.67 10.51 4.29
N PRO A 74 3.40 10.09 4.39
CA PRO A 74 3.09 8.76 4.91
C PRO A 74 3.55 7.64 3.96
N ASP A 75 4.42 6.78 4.46
CA ASP A 75 4.85 5.55 3.80
C ASP A 75 3.86 4.40 4.03
N GLY A 76 3.86 3.40 3.16
CA GLY A 76 2.93 2.27 3.23
C GLY A 76 3.61 0.95 3.59
N PHE A 77 3.04 0.19 4.52
CA PHE A 77 3.47 -1.17 4.81
C PHE A 77 2.34 -2.17 4.57
N LEU A 78 2.55 -3.13 3.67
CA LEU A 78 1.59 -4.13 3.27
C LEU A 78 2.05 -5.53 3.63
N THR A 79 1.12 -6.32 4.16
CA THR A 79 1.32 -7.75 4.39
C THR A 79 0.50 -8.54 3.40
N HIS A 80 1.09 -9.60 2.85
CA HIS A 80 0.46 -10.44 1.83
C HIS A 80 0.25 -11.88 2.32
N PHE A 81 -0.43 -12.68 1.52
CA PHE A 81 -0.69 -14.09 1.83
C PHE A 81 0.60 -14.94 1.85
N SER A 82 0.53 -16.14 2.44
CA SER A 82 1.66 -17.07 2.56
C SER A 82 2.34 -17.33 1.21
N GLY A 83 3.66 -17.27 1.20
CA GLY A 83 4.47 -17.43 -0.02
C GLY A 83 4.75 -16.12 -0.76
N GLU A 84 4.15 -15.01 -0.34
CA GLU A 84 4.49 -13.66 -0.78
C GLU A 84 5.26 -12.91 0.33
N CYS A 85 5.97 -11.87 -0.07
CA CYS A 85 6.82 -11.05 0.80
C CYS A 85 6.03 -9.84 1.27
N SER A 86 6.27 -9.31 2.47
CA SER A 86 5.62 -8.04 2.85
C SER A 86 6.21 -6.88 2.06
N THR A 87 5.39 -5.94 1.58
CA THR A 87 5.86 -4.80 0.78
C THR A 87 5.99 -3.55 1.67
N LEU A 88 7.15 -2.88 1.61
CA LEU A 88 7.35 -1.54 2.17
C LEU A 88 7.43 -0.54 1.04
N TYR A 89 6.43 0.33 0.94
CA TYR A 89 6.42 1.45 0.02
C TYR A 89 6.94 2.70 0.71
N ARG A 90 7.95 3.33 0.11
CA ARG A 90 8.36 4.68 0.46
C ARG A 90 7.57 5.70 -0.36
N ASN A 91 6.97 6.67 0.28
CA ASN A 91 6.27 7.74 -0.42
C ASN A 91 7.29 8.79 -0.88
N LEU A 92 7.27 9.17 -2.15
CA LEU A 92 8.17 10.19 -2.72
C LEU A 92 7.49 11.57 -2.81
N GLY A 93 6.31 11.70 -2.22
CA GLY A 93 5.42 12.85 -2.33
C GLY A 93 4.52 12.78 -3.57
N GLN A 94 3.48 13.62 -3.57
CA GLN A 94 2.47 13.72 -4.64
C GLN A 94 1.75 12.40 -4.98
N GLY A 95 1.80 11.41 -4.08
CA GLY A 95 1.17 10.10 -4.28
C GLY A 95 1.94 9.16 -5.18
N LEU A 96 3.25 9.35 -5.32
CA LEU A 96 4.16 8.41 -5.98
C LEU A 96 4.85 7.54 -4.92
N PHE A 97 4.85 6.23 -5.14
CA PHE A 97 5.48 5.28 -4.25
C PHE A 97 6.66 4.57 -4.91
N GLU A 98 7.66 4.23 -4.10
CA GLU A 98 8.79 3.39 -4.46
C GLU A 98 8.76 2.11 -3.62
N ASP A 99 8.95 0.95 -4.26
CA ASP A 99 9.10 -0.31 -3.54
C ASP A 99 10.48 -0.38 -2.88
N TYR A 100 10.51 -0.22 -1.56
CA TYR A 100 11.72 -0.23 -0.75
C TYR A 100 12.02 -1.61 -0.13
N THR A 101 11.16 -2.60 -0.38
CA THR A 101 11.14 -3.93 0.26
C THR A 101 12.48 -4.64 0.18
N LYS A 102 13.11 -4.65 -1.00
CA LYS A 102 14.40 -5.32 -1.23
C LYS A 102 15.53 -4.65 -0.46
N LEU A 103 15.54 -3.32 -0.41
CA LEU A 103 16.60 -2.54 0.22
C LEU A 103 16.61 -2.72 1.74
N VAL A 104 15.44 -2.87 2.35
CA VAL A 104 15.30 -3.10 3.80
C VAL A 104 15.31 -4.58 4.20
N GLY A 105 15.50 -5.49 3.24
CA GLY A 105 15.62 -6.93 3.50
C GLY A 105 14.30 -7.65 3.77
N LEU A 106 13.15 -7.03 3.48
CA LEU A 106 11.81 -7.61 3.68
C LEU A 106 11.35 -8.51 2.51
N TRP A 107 12.20 -8.72 1.51
CA TRP A 107 11.88 -9.52 0.33
C TRP A 107 11.79 -11.03 0.60
N GLN A 108 12.00 -11.51 1.83
CA GLN A 108 11.86 -12.94 2.11
C GLN A 108 10.38 -13.32 2.13
N PRO A 109 9.98 -14.41 1.45
CA PRO A 109 8.60 -14.89 1.51
C PRO A 109 8.24 -15.27 2.94
N THR A 110 7.01 -14.94 3.33
CA THR A 110 6.49 -15.33 4.64
C THR A 110 6.10 -16.80 4.60
N TYR A 111 7.00 -17.68 5.05
CA TYR A 111 6.75 -19.12 5.16
C TYR A 111 6.22 -19.48 6.55
N ILE A 112 5.29 -20.43 6.59
CA ILE A 112 4.94 -21.12 7.82
C ILE A 112 6.09 -22.08 8.13
N TYR A 113 6.82 -21.86 9.22
CA TYR A 113 7.80 -22.82 9.73
C TYR A 113 7.08 -24.17 9.96
N ARG A 114 7.53 -25.21 9.26
CA ARG A 114 7.10 -26.60 9.46
C ARG A 114 8.07 -27.34 10.37
#